data_AF-A0A2N8TBA8-F1
#
_entry.id   AF-A0A2N8TBA8-F1
#
_cell.length_a   1.000
_cell.length_b   1.000
_cell.length_c   1.000
_cell.angle_alpha   90.00
_cell.angle_beta   90.00
_cell.angle_gamma   90.00
#
_symmetry.space_group_name_H-M   'P 1'
#
loop_
_entity.id
_entity.type
_entity.pdbx_description
1 polymer ?
#
loop_
_entity_poly.entity_id
_entity_poly.type
_entity_poly.pdbx_seq_one_letter_code
_entity_poly.pdbx_strand_id
1 'polypeptide(L)' 'MNGLRVIPTWRHGRERLYVCLPDGRNIAWYDREAARVNLLVQDREDDVMRALGPFITGPVTVGPPPVPTLALIHI' A
#
# COMPACT_ATOMS: atom_id res chain seq x y z
N MET A 1 1.77 14.17 16.15
CA MET A 1 1.90 12.78 15.70
C MET A 1 0.55 12.34 15.17
N ASN A 2 0.33 12.39 13.85
CA ASN A 2 -0.89 11.84 13.27
C ASN A 2 -0.81 10.32 13.42
N GLY A 3 -1.49 9.78 14.44
CA GLY A 3 -1.46 8.37 14.81
C GLY A 3 -2.13 7.49 13.76
N LEU A 4 -1.52 7.38 12.59
CA LEU A 4 -1.92 6.43 11.57
C LEU A 4 -1.77 5.03 12.13
N ARG A 5 -2.80 4.23 11.92
CA ARG A 5 -2.84 2.84 12.37
C ARG A 5 -2.56 1.93 11.20
N VAL A 6 -1.52 1.12 11.33
CA VAL A 6 -1.20 0.06 10.38
C VAL A 6 -1.91 -1.22 10.84
N ILE A 7 -2.78 -1.76 9.99
CA ILE A 7 -3.56 -2.96 10.26
C ILE A 7 -3.13 -4.06 9.28
N PRO A 8 -2.45 -5.12 9.74
CA PRO A 8 -2.16 -6.27 8.90
C PRO A 8 -3.44 -7.04 8.59
N THR A 9 -3.61 -7.42 7.34
CA THR A 9 -4.72 -8.21 6.83
C THR A 9 -4.20 -9.30 5.92
N TRP A 10 -4.67 -10.52 6.15
CA TRP A 10 -4.51 -11.62 5.21
C TRP A 10 -5.76 -11.75 4.36
N ARG A 11 -5.62 -11.55 3.05
CA ARG A 11 -6.72 -11.73 2.10
C ARG A 11 -6.24 -12.54 0.91
N HIS A 12 -6.97 -13.62 0.58
CA HIS A 12 -6.63 -14.52 -0.53
C HIS A 12 -5.17 -15.04 -0.50
N GLY A 13 -4.65 -15.34 0.70
CA GLY A 13 -3.26 -15.79 0.89
C GLY A 13 -2.20 -14.68 0.76
N ARG A 14 -2.60 -13.43 0.55
CA ARG A 14 -1.69 -12.28 0.43
C ARG A 14 -1.75 -11.42 1.68
N GLU A 15 -0.58 -11.05 2.20
CA GLU A 15 -0.47 -10.14 3.33
C GLU A 15 -0.47 -8.69 2.84
N ARG A 16 -1.43 -7.91 3.34
CA ARG A 16 -1.57 -6.49 3.02
C ARG A 16 -1.63 -5.69 4.31
N LEU A 17 -0.92 -4.58 4.34
CA LEU A 17 -0.96 -3.65 5.46
C LEU A 17 -1.82 -2.45 5.10
N TYR A 18 -2.94 -2.28 5.78
CA TYR A 18 -3.84 -1.15 5.61
C TYR A 18 -3.41 -0.01 6.51
N VAL A 19 -3.42 1.21 5.99
CA VAL A 19 -3.10 2.43 6.73
C VAL A 19 -4.38 3.21 6.92
N CYS A 20 -4.86 3.23 8.15
CA CYS A 20 -6.08 3.91 8.54
C CYS A 20 -5.76 5.17 9.33
N LEU A 21 -6.55 6.22 9.10
CA LEU A 21 -6.61 7.39 9.96
C LEU A 21 -7.14 7.02 11.36
N PRO A 22 -6.91 7.87 12.36
CA PRO A 22 -7.52 7.73 13.69
C PRO A 22 -9.06 7.62 13.62
N ASP A 23 -9.69 8.29 12.64
CA ASP A 23 -11.12 8.19 12.33
C ASP A 23 -11.55 6.83 11.72
N GLY A 24 -10.63 5.89 11.51
CA GLY A 24 -10.90 4.58 10.90
C GLY A 24 -10.97 4.58 9.37
N ARG A 25 -10.86 5.74 8.72
CA ARG A 25 -10.82 5.85 7.25
C ARG A 25 -9.51 5.27 6.70
N ASN A 26 -9.61 4.36 5.76
CA ASN A 26 -8.46 3.84 5.02
C ASN A 26 -7.94 4.90 4.04
N ILE A 27 -6.65 5.24 4.12
CA ILE A 27 -5.99 6.21 3.24
C ILE A 27 -4.94 5.59 2.33
N ALA A 28 -4.45 4.39 2.64
CA ALA A 28 -3.48 3.67 1.82
C ALA A 28 -3.41 2.18 2.19
N TRP A 29 -2.86 1.36 1.30
CA TRP A 29 -2.52 -0.02 1.60
C TRP A 29 -1.21 -0.42 0.94
N TYR A 30 -0.42 -1.21 1.66
CA TYR A 30 0.84 -1.77 1.20
C TYR A 30 0.67 -3.26 0.89
N ASP A 31 1.04 -3.64 -0.33
CA ASP A 31 1.15 -5.02 -0.75
C ASP A 31 2.59 -5.49 -0.55
N ARG A 32 2.81 -6.39 0.42
CA ARG A 32 4.16 -6.91 0.72
C ARG A 32 4.70 -7.81 -0.38
N GLU A 33 3.82 -8.53 -1.08
CA GLU A 33 4.20 -9.43 -2.18
C GLU A 33 4.72 -8.61 -3.36
N ALA A 34 4.01 -7.55 -3.73
CA ALA A 34 4.38 -6.68 -4.84
C ALA A 34 5.34 -5.53 -4.46
N ALA A 35 5.73 -5.43 -3.18
CA ALA A 35 6.46 -4.28 -2.62
C ALA A 35 5.89 -2.94 -3.13
N ARG A 36 4.57 -2.74 -2.98
CA ARG A 36 3.87 -1.59 -3.56
C ARG A 36 2.88 -0.94 -2.60
N VAL A 37 2.97 0.39 -2.48
CA VAL A 37 2.01 1.21 -1.74
C VAL A 37 0.99 1.81 -2.70
N ASN A 38 -0.28 1.53 -2.43
CA ASN A 38 -1.40 2.14 -3.10
C ASN A 38 -1.97 3.24 -2.20
N LEU A 39 -1.81 4.49 -2.64
CA LEU A 39 -2.38 5.64 -1.97
C LEU A 39 -3.82 5.85 -2.43
N LEU A 40 -4.73 5.96 -1.48
CA LEU A 40 -6.12 6.40 -1.73
C LEU A 40 -6.25 7.91 -1.54
N VAL A 41 -5.34 8.52 -0.78
CA VAL A 41 -5.25 9.96 -0.55
C VAL A 41 -3.82 10.43 -0.81
N GLN A 42 -3.61 11.10 -1.94
CA GLN A 42 -2.27 11.53 -2.37
C GLN A 42 -1.66 12.60 -1.44
N ASP A 43 -2.51 13.45 -0.85
CA ASP A 43 -2.09 14.53 0.07
C ASP A 43 -1.38 14.03 1.34
N ARG A 44 -1.52 12.73 1.67
CA ARG A 44 -0.96 12.11 2.89
C ARG A 44 0.12 11.06 2.60
N GLU A 45 0.75 11.11 1.43
CA GLU A 45 1.82 10.19 1.05
C GLU A 45 2.94 10.12 2.12
N ASP A 46 3.46 11.27 2.53
CA ASP A 46 4.59 11.36 3.46
C ASP A 46 4.25 10.75 4.84
N ASP A 47 3.05 11.02 5.37
CA ASP A 47 2.56 10.39 6.61
C ASP A 47 2.40 8.87 6.45
N VAL A 48 1.85 8.39 5.32
CA VAL A 48 1.69 6.96 5.02
C VAL A 48 3.04 6.27 4.96
N MET A 49 4.02 6.86 4.27
CA MET A 49 5.37 6.32 4.14
C MET A 49 6.09 6.28 5.49
N ARG A 50 5.92 7.30 6.33
CA ARG A 50 6.42 7.28 7.72
C ARG A 50 5.79 6.16 8.55
N ALA A 51 4.48 5.94 8.45
CA ALA A 51 3.78 4.89 9.18
C ALA A 51 4.19 3.48 8.72
N LEU A 52 4.45 3.31 7.42
CA LEU A 52 4.86 2.04 6.83
C LEU A 52 6.37 1.76 6.95
N GLY A 53 7.19 2.76 7.24
CA GLY A 53 8.65 2.65 7.34
C GLY A 53 9.14 1.43 8.12
N PRO A 54 8.60 1.12 9.32
CA PRO A 54 9.01 -0.07 10.08
C PRO A 54 8.68 -1.42 9.41
N PHE A 55 7.74 -1.46 8.47
CA PHE A 55 7.27 -2.67 7.81
C PHE A 55 7.87 -2.86 6.41
N ILE A 56 8.41 -1.79 5.82
CA ILE A 56 9.05 -1.80 4.51
C ILE A 56 10.52 -2.22 4.70
N THR A 57 10.87 -3.39 4.16
CA THR A 57 12.23 -3.96 4.27
C THR A 57 13.07 -3.78 3.00
N GLY A 58 12.64 -2.94 2.04
CA GLY A 58 13.33 -2.76 0.77
C GLY A 58 12.72 -1.65 -0.10
N PRO A 59 13.22 -1.47 -1.35
CA PRO A 59 12.65 -0.48 -2.26
C PRO A 59 11.17 -0.79 -2.53
N VAL A 60 10.33 0.22 -2.38
CA VAL A 60 8.88 0.13 -2.54
C VAL A 60 8.45 1.08 -3.64
N THR A 61 7.49 0.64 -4.47
CA THR A 61 6.90 1.51 -5.48
C THR A 61 5.64 2.16 -4.91
N VAL A 62 5.51 3.48 -5.07
CA VAL A 62 4.30 4.22 -4.72
C VAL A 62 3.54 4.52 -6.01
N GLY A 63 2.24 4.23 -6.04
CA GLY A 63 1.37 4.59 -7.15
C GLY A 63 0.36 3.51 -7.51
N PRO A 64 -0.57 3.81 -8.45
CA PRO A 64 -1.57 2.86 -8.89
C PRO A 64 -0.91 1.55 -9.36
N PRO A 65 -1.62 0.40 -9.26
CA PRO A 65 -1.09 -0.84 -9.77
C PRO A 65 -0.74 -0.64 -11.25
N PRO A 66 0.40 -1.20 -11.72
CA PRO A 66 0.73 -1.10 -13.12
C PRO A 66 -0.43 -1.75 -13.86
N VAL A 67 -1.05 -1.00 -14.77
CA VAL A 67 -2.11 -1.56 -15.61
C VAL A 67 -1.51 -2.82 -16.23
N PRO A 68 -2.16 -3.99 -16.12
CA PRO A 68 -1.70 -5.16 -16.85
C PRO A 68 -1.79 -4.79 -18.33
N THR A 69 -0.67 -4.35 -18.90
CA THR A 69 -0.49 -4.31 -20.33
C THR A 69 -0.54 -5.75 -20.75
N LEU A 70 -1.71 -6.17 -21.25
CA LEU A 70 -1.89 -7.41 -21.98
C LEU A 70 -0.86 -7.40 -23.12
N ALA A 71 0.33 -7.95 -22.84
CA ALA A 71 1.31 -8.24 -23.87
C ALA A 71 0.66 -9.31 -24.75
N LEU A 72 0.41 -8.91 -25.99
CA LEU A 72 -0.28 -9.67 -27.02
C LEU A 72 -0.02 -11.17 -26.94
N ILE A 73 -1.11 -11.92 -26.91
CA ILE A 73 -1.18 -13.29 -27.37
C ILE A 73 -0.59 -13.29 -28.79
N HIS A 74 0.65 -13.77 -28.94
CA HIS A 74 1.14 -14.25 -30.23
C HIS A 74 0.58 -15.67 -30.38
N ILE A 75 -0.57 -15.74 -31.05
CA ILE A 75 -1.05 -16.95 -31.76
C ILE A 75 -0.28 -17.12 -33.06
#